data_AF-A0A5J4W023-F1
#
_entry.id   AF-A0A5J4W023-F1
#
_cell.length_a   1.000
_cell.length_b   1.000
_cell.length_c   1.000
_cell.angle_alpha   90.00
_cell.angle_beta   90.00
_cell.angle_gamma   90.00
#
_symmetry.space_group_name_H-M   'P 1'
#
loop_
_entity.id
_entity.type
_entity.pdbx_description
1 polymer ?
#
loop_
_entity_poly.entity_id
_entity_poly.type
_entity_poly.pdbx_seq_one_letter_code
_entity_poly.pdbx_strand_id
1 'polypeptide(L)'
;MIRCLPTNLTDIDVYHLVRSGITGGLSNVMHRVNRSGIDFIKRLWYDKDNKKVTVLTTDHRITHVVGVDFNSLYPSVMSSEQHQFIKYTGGKMYMCGSQTDINRIHFIEGDTDSAYWVVSGNANEDFTQQFNAVINDREFYNDSAKYFFPTIKVDIYDEKKILGLAIERQGISMTALAPKNYMIETNYNGNSKIKLKGVNQKTNKITKTQIIDCINEGKITKCTNMRLGQKNHQMSQLSIEKNGITGIHTKAIVLSDQSCCPYILGLTAKDYSFQDN
;
A
#
# COMPACT_ATOMS: atom_id res chain seq x y z
N MET A 1 7.63 9.77 -21.22
CA MET A 1 8.12 8.94 -20.10
C MET A 1 7.14 9.12 -18.97
N ILE A 2 6.40 8.07 -18.63
CA ILE A 2 5.26 8.13 -17.69
C ILE A 2 5.83 8.37 -16.29
N ARG A 3 5.42 9.46 -15.64
CA ARG A 3 5.94 9.89 -14.34
C ARG A 3 4.87 9.80 -13.24
N CYS A 4 3.93 8.85 -13.30
CA CYS A 4 2.69 9.04 -12.54
C CYS A 4 2.22 7.80 -11.78
N LEU A 5 2.39 7.88 -10.46
CA LEU A 5 2.12 6.91 -9.40
C LEU A 5 3.01 5.65 -9.48
N PRO A 6 3.50 5.13 -8.34
CA PRO A 6 4.11 3.81 -8.26
C PRO A 6 3.01 2.75 -8.41
N THR A 7 2.52 2.61 -9.64
CA THR A 7 1.78 1.46 -10.10
C THR A 7 2.74 0.62 -10.91
N ASN A 8 2.61 -0.70 -10.86
CA ASN A 8 3.52 -1.61 -11.57
C ASN A 8 3.33 -1.59 -13.11
N LEU A 9 2.47 -0.69 -13.61
CA LEU A 9 2.11 -0.51 -15.01
C LEU A 9 3.12 0.42 -15.70
N THR A 10 3.61 0.00 -16.86
CA THR A 10 4.51 0.79 -17.72
C THR A 10 3.79 1.59 -18.79
N ASP A 11 2.46 1.51 -18.85
CA ASP A 11 1.61 2.09 -19.89
C ASP A 11 0.54 3.01 -19.27
N ILE A 12 0.43 4.23 -19.80
CA ILE A 12 -0.44 5.29 -19.29
C ILE A 12 -1.91 5.05 -19.61
N ASP A 13 -2.20 4.47 -20.77
CA ASP A 13 -3.57 4.15 -21.18
C ASP A 13 -4.09 3.01 -20.32
N VAL A 14 -3.23 2.02 -20.04
CA VAL A 14 -3.53 0.94 -19.10
C VAL A 14 -3.72 1.49 -17.69
N TYR A 15 -2.90 2.46 -17.27
CA TYR A 15 -3.08 3.12 -15.98
C TYR A 15 -4.45 3.81 -15.88
N HIS A 16 -4.85 4.59 -16.88
CA HIS A 16 -6.16 5.25 -16.87
C HIS A 16 -7.32 4.25 -16.89
N LEU A 17 -7.20 3.17 -17.66
CA LEU A 17 -8.16 2.08 -17.69
C LEU A 17 -8.30 1.41 -16.31
N VAL A 18 -7.19 1.02 -15.71
CA VAL A 18 -7.14 0.44 -14.36
C VAL A 18 -7.71 1.41 -13.33
N ARG A 19 -7.35 2.70 -13.42
CA ARG A 19 -7.82 3.74 -12.49
C ARG A 19 -9.34 3.89 -12.54
N SER A 20 -9.91 3.82 -13.75
CA SER A 20 -11.37 3.85 -13.95
C SER A 20 -12.07 2.62 -13.33
N GLY A 21 -11.34 1.51 -13.25
CA GLY A 21 -11.77 0.26 -12.65
C GLY A 21 -11.73 0.20 -11.12
N ILE A 22 -11.00 1.11 -10.47
CA ILE A 22 -10.93 1.19 -9.01
C ILE A 22 -12.19 1.88 -8.49
N THR A 23 -13.09 1.10 -7.89
CA THR A 23 -14.33 1.60 -7.30
C THR A 23 -14.08 2.19 -5.91
N GLY A 24 -14.39 3.48 -5.73
CA GLY A 24 -14.16 4.25 -4.51
C GLY A 24 -12.87 5.10 -4.53
N GLY A 25 -12.50 5.64 -3.36
CA GLY A 25 -11.26 6.42 -3.21
C GLY A 25 -9.99 5.60 -3.42
N LEU A 26 -8.81 6.25 -3.33
CA LEU A 26 -7.46 5.64 -3.50
C LEU A 26 -7.12 4.51 -2.51
N SER A 27 -8.03 4.20 -1.60
CA SER A 27 -7.91 3.20 -0.55
C SER A 27 -8.01 1.78 -1.13
N ASN A 28 -6.86 1.12 -1.37
CA ASN A 28 -6.81 -0.19 -2.03
C ASN A 28 -5.65 -1.09 -1.54
N VAL A 29 -5.75 -2.40 -1.81
CA VAL A 29 -4.71 -3.41 -1.59
C VAL A 29 -4.43 -4.11 -2.92
N MET A 30 -3.17 -4.23 -3.33
CA MET A 30 -2.76 -4.92 -4.56
C MET A 30 -2.03 -6.24 -4.30
N HIS A 31 -1.30 -6.38 -3.19
CA HIS A 31 -0.63 -7.62 -2.82
C HIS A 31 -0.80 -7.89 -1.33
N ARG A 32 -1.49 -8.98 -0.97
CA ARG A 32 -1.89 -9.22 0.43
C ARG A 32 -0.81 -9.83 1.30
N VAL A 33 0.09 -10.63 0.74
CA VAL A 33 1.12 -11.37 1.48
C VAL A 33 2.47 -11.03 0.88
N ASN A 34 3.34 -10.43 1.70
CA ASN A 34 4.64 -9.97 1.23
C ASN A 34 5.70 -10.22 2.32
N ARG A 35 6.63 -11.14 2.07
CA ARG A 35 7.63 -11.59 3.03
C ARG A 35 9.04 -11.43 2.47
N SER A 36 9.88 -10.70 3.19
CA SER A 36 11.31 -10.56 2.90
C SER A 36 11.98 -11.93 2.82
N GLY A 37 12.89 -12.08 1.87
CA GLY A 37 13.66 -13.30 1.66
C GLY A 37 12.86 -14.45 1.05
N ILE A 38 11.52 -14.39 1.02
CA ILE A 38 10.66 -15.49 0.56
C ILE A 38 9.96 -15.12 -0.75
N ASP A 39 9.25 -13.99 -0.75
CA ASP A 39 8.42 -13.56 -1.87
C ASP A 39 9.22 -12.65 -2.83
N PHE A 40 8.69 -12.45 -4.03
CA PHE A 40 9.32 -11.67 -5.11
C PHE A 40 8.45 -10.49 -5.52
N ILE A 41 9.06 -9.49 -6.17
CA ILE A 41 8.33 -8.37 -6.78
C ILE A 41 7.38 -8.93 -7.84
N LYS A 42 6.19 -8.34 -7.89
CA LYS A 42 5.08 -8.75 -8.75
C LYS A 42 4.64 -7.56 -9.57
N ARG A 43 4.26 -7.80 -10.83
CA ARG A 43 3.86 -6.74 -11.76
C ARG A 43 2.54 -7.11 -12.41
N LEU A 44 1.63 -6.15 -12.45
CA LEU A 44 0.39 -6.31 -13.20
C LEU A 44 0.66 -5.96 -14.67
N TRP A 45 0.30 -6.86 -15.56
CA TRP A 45 0.36 -6.68 -17.00
C TRP A 45 -1.04 -6.83 -17.57
N TYR A 46 -1.42 -5.94 -18.48
CA TYR A 46 -2.70 -6.00 -19.19
C TYR A 46 -2.43 -6.13 -20.68
N ASP A 47 -2.87 -7.25 -21.23
CA ASP A 47 -2.91 -7.50 -22.65
C ASP A 47 -4.21 -6.91 -23.22
N LYS A 48 -4.07 -5.79 -23.95
CA LYS A 48 -5.21 -5.06 -24.53
C LYS A 48 -5.88 -5.83 -25.66
N ASP A 49 -5.10 -6.59 -26.44
CA ASP A 49 -5.59 -7.30 -27.62
C ASP A 49 -6.38 -8.55 -27.21
N ASN A 50 -5.83 -9.31 -26.26
CA ASN A 50 -6.48 -10.51 -25.73
C ASN A 50 -7.42 -10.23 -24.56
N LYS A 51 -7.46 -8.99 -24.06
CA LYS A 51 -8.25 -8.58 -22.90
C LYS A 51 -7.97 -9.42 -21.66
N LYS A 52 -6.68 -9.67 -21.38
CA LYS A 52 -6.24 -10.47 -20.23
C LYS A 52 -5.41 -9.66 -19.26
N VAL A 53 -5.58 -9.93 -17.97
CA VAL A 53 -4.74 -9.36 -16.91
C VAL A 53 -3.90 -10.48 -16.33
N THR A 54 -2.59 -10.29 -16.30
CA THR A 54 -1.65 -11.25 -15.72
C THR A 54 -0.79 -10.57 -14.67
N VAL A 55 -0.72 -11.16 -13.49
CA VAL A 55 0.28 -10.78 -12.48
C VAL A 55 1.54 -11.60 -12.70
N LEU A 56 2.60 -10.96 -13.14
CA LEU A 56 3.90 -11.56 -13.40
C LEU A 56 4.75 -11.49 -12.13
N THR A 57 5.22 -12.62 -11.65
CA THR A 57 6.25 -12.69 -10.60
C THR A 57 7.63 -12.52 -11.25
N THR A 58 8.43 -11.59 -10.73
CA THR A 58 9.79 -11.31 -11.24
C THR A 58 10.85 -12.12 -10.49
N ASP A 59 12.11 -12.00 -10.90
CA ASP A 59 13.28 -12.57 -10.21
C ASP A 59 13.80 -11.69 -9.05
N HIS A 60 13.24 -10.50 -8.88
CA HIS A 60 13.62 -9.58 -7.81
C HIS A 60 13.02 -9.99 -6.47
N ARG A 61 13.86 -10.53 -5.59
CA ARG A 61 13.44 -10.96 -4.24
C ARG A 61 13.15 -9.75 -3.35
N ILE A 62 12.08 -9.82 -2.57
CA ILE A 62 11.73 -8.77 -1.60
C ILE A 62 12.76 -8.79 -0.46
N THR A 63 13.26 -7.61 -0.08
CA THR A 63 14.14 -7.46 1.08
C THR A 63 13.45 -6.78 2.26
N HIS A 64 12.48 -5.89 2.02
CA HIS A 64 11.77 -5.20 3.09
C HIS A 64 10.48 -4.51 2.63
N VAL A 65 9.72 -4.02 3.60
CA VAL A 65 8.51 -3.21 3.47
C VAL A 65 8.80 -1.79 3.94
N VAL A 66 8.36 -0.79 3.18
CA VAL A 66 8.44 0.63 3.54
C VAL A 66 7.04 1.25 3.52
N GLY A 67 6.65 1.84 4.64
CA GLY A 67 5.41 2.60 4.82
C GLY A 67 5.68 4.09 4.93
N VAL A 68 4.95 4.86 4.14
CA VAL A 68 5.02 6.32 4.07
C VAL A 68 3.70 6.92 4.52
N ASP A 69 3.78 8.03 5.24
CA ASP A 69 2.63 8.80 5.73
C ASP A 69 2.71 10.24 5.17
N PHE A 70 1.59 10.72 4.63
CA PHE A 70 1.45 11.96 3.85
C PHE A 70 0.71 13.02 4.68
N ASN A 71 1.19 14.27 4.66
CA ASN A 71 0.68 15.26 5.61
C ASN A 71 -0.63 15.96 5.22
N SER A 72 -1.12 15.91 3.97
CA SER A 72 -2.43 16.53 3.63
C SER A 72 -2.90 16.43 2.17
N LEU A 73 -2.08 15.94 1.24
CA LEU A 73 -2.52 15.69 -0.13
C LEU A 73 -2.40 14.20 -0.43
N TYR A 74 -3.46 13.69 -1.06
CA TYR A 74 -3.65 12.33 -1.56
C TYR A 74 -2.37 11.72 -2.14
N PRO A 75 -2.33 10.39 -2.37
CA PRO A 75 -1.32 9.74 -3.21
C PRO A 75 -1.02 10.45 -4.55
N SER A 76 -1.83 11.41 -5.00
CA SER A 76 -1.46 12.39 -6.03
C SER A 76 -0.12 13.08 -5.80
N VAL A 77 0.36 13.23 -4.56
CA VAL A 77 1.75 13.65 -4.33
C VAL A 77 2.72 12.70 -5.04
N MET A 78 2.45 11.40 -5.07
CA MET A 78 3.26 10.41 -5.80
C MET A 78 3.03 10.42 -7.32
N SER A 79 2.15 11.28 -7.86
CA SER A 79 1.78 11.26 -9.28
C SER A 79 2.75 12.02 -10.19
N SER A 80 3.80 12.68 -9.66
CA SER A 80 4.72 13.63 -10.33
C SER A 80 4.13 14.48 -11.47
N GLU A 81 2.81 14.65 -11.48
CA GLU A 81 2.05 15.40 -12.47
C GLU A 81 2.11 16.88 -12.13
N GLN A 82 2.13 17.71 -13.18
CA GLN A 82 2.08 19.15 -13.00
C GLN A 82 0.67 19.55 -12.55
N HIS A 83 0.55 20.20 -11.40
CA HIS A 83 -0.73 20.63 -10.86
C HIS A 83 -0.81 22.16 -10.79
N GLN A 84 -1.81 22.74 -11.48
CA GLN A 84 -1.97 24.20 -11.61
C GLN A 84 -2.13 24.94 -10.26
N PHE A 85 -2.73 24.28 -9.26
CA PHE A 85 -2.86 24.81 -7.91
C PHE A 85 -1.57 24.78 -7.06
N ILE A 86 -0.54 24.02 -7.46
CA ILE A 86 0.70 23.84 -6.70
C ILE A 86 1.74 24.89 -7.13
N LYS A 87 1.41 26.17 -6.90
CA LYS A 87 2.23 27.29 -7.39
C LYS A 87 3.61 27.38 -6.73
N TYR A 88 3.74 26.90 -5.49
CA TYR A 88 4.95 27.02 -4.66
C TYR A 88 6.13 26.13 -5.11
N THR A 89 5.91 25.18 -6.03
CA THR A 89 6.98 24.40 -6.69
C THR A 89 7.00 24.59 -8.21
N GLY A 90 6.49 25.72 -8.71
CA GLY A 90 6.39 25.98 -10.15
C GLY A 90 5.39 25.06 -10.85
N GLY A 91 4.37 24.60 -10.12
CA GLY A 91 3.37 23.65 -10.61
C GLY A 91 3.83 22.19 -10.58
N LYS A 92 5.09 21.87 -10.24
CA LYS A 92 5.64 20.51 -10.34
C LYS A 92 5.83 19.87 -8.98
N MET A 93 5.21 18.72 -8.73
CA MET A 93 5.59 17.87 -7.59
C MET A 93 6.68 16.90 -8.04
N TYR A 94 7.88 17.02 -7.46
CA TYR A 94 9.03 16.18 -7.79
C TYR A 94 9.16 15.06 -6.77
N MET A 95 8.68 13.85 -7.05
CA MET A 95 8.45 12.85 -6.00
C MET A 95 9.13 11.50 -6.26
N CYS A 96 9.28 10.71 -5.19
CA CYS A 96 10.04 9.45 -5.16
C CYS A 96 9.60 8.46 -6.25
N GLY A 97 8.30 8.39 -6.58
CA GLY A 97 7.78 7.44 -7.58
C GLY A 97 8.44 7.55 -8.96
N SER A 98 8.66 8.78 -9.46
CA SER A 98 9.40 8.99 -10.72
C SER A 98 10.91 8.76 -10.61
N GLN A 99 11.42 8.67 -9.38
CA GLN A 99 12.83 8.48 -9.04
C GLN A 99 13.12 7.07 -8.55
N THR A 100 12.11 6.18 -8.55
CA THR A 100 12.24 4.82 -8.05
C THR A 100 12.23 3.82 -9.20
N ASP A 101 13.07 2.80 -9.12
CA ASP A 101 13.05 1.65 -10.01
C ASP A 101 11.76 0.85 -9.79
N ILE A 102 10.79 1.09 -10.67
CA ILE A 102 9.48 0.44 -10.65
C ILE A 102 9.57 -1.08 -10.87
N ASN A 103 10.70 -1.63 -11.33
CA ASN A 103 10.89 -3.07 -11.43
C ASN A 103 11.24 -3.69 -10.08
N ARG A 104 11.75 -2.90 -9.15
CA ARG A 104 12.25 -3.37 -7.85
C ARG A 104 11.32 -3.02 -6.69
N ILE A 105 10.15 -2.48 -6.96
CA ILE A 105 9.12 -2.21 -5.95
C ILE A 105 7.75 -2.73 -6.41
N HIS A 106 6.88 -3.08 -5.46
CA HIS A 106 5.45 -3.15 -5.74
C HIS A 106 4.63 -2.52 -4.62
N PHE A 107 3.43 -2.06 -4.96
CA PHE A 107 2.49 -1.47 -4.01
C PHE A 107 1.73 -2.56 -3.23
N ILE A 108 1.68 -2.45 -1.91
CA ILE A 108 0.95 -3.38 -1.03
C ILE A 108 -0.45 -2.84 -0.78
N GLU A 109 -0.53 -1.74 -0.04
CA GLU A 109 -1.77 -1.07 0.34
C GLU A 109 -1.53 0.42 0.53
N GLY A 110 -2.60 1.17 0.44
CA GLY A 110 -2.58 2.58 0.76
C GLY A 110 -3.96 3.09 1.03
N ASP A 111 -4.01 4.22 1.72
CA ASP A 111 -5.19 5.02 1.96
C ASP A 111 -4.90 6.49 1.65
N THR A 112 -5.83 7.37 2.01
CA THR A 112 -5.81 8.81 1.74
C THR A 112 -4.48 9.49 2.13
N ASP A 113 -3.89 9.05 3.24
CA ASP A 113 -2.77 9.69 3.93
C ASP A 113 -1.59 8.73 4.15
N SER A 114 -1.60 7.53 3.59
CA SER A 114 -0.49 6.59 3.75
C SER A 114 -0.41 5.58 2.62
N ALA A 115 0.78 5.05 2.38
CA ALA A 115 0.97 3.98 1.40
C ALA A 115 2.19 3.13 1.76
N TYR A 116 2.09 1.85 1.42
CA TYR A 116 3.05 0.82 1.76
C TYR A 116 3.50 0.10 0.50
N TRP A 117 4.82 -0.07 0.37
CA TRP A 117 5.45 -0.79 -0.72
C TRP A 117 6.37 -1.86 -0.16
N VAL A 118 6.61 -2.89 -0.94
CA VAL A 118 7.83 -3.66 -0.77
C VAL A 118 8.91 -3.16 -1.69
N VAL A 119 10.14 -3.47 -1.31
CA VAL A 119 11.35 -3.09 -2.04
C VAL A 119 12.24 -4.33 -2.17
N SER A 120 12.76 -4.54 -3.37
CA SER A 120 13.89 -5.41 -3.67
C SER A 120 15.17 -4.58 -3.56
N GLY A 121 15.69 -4.48 -2.35
CA GLY A 121 16.86 -3.69 -2.04
C GLY A 121 18.16 -4.50 -2.04
N ASN A 122 19.14 -4.01 -1.28
CA ASN A 122 20.39 -4.72 -1.01
C ASN A 122 20.14 -5.78 0.07
N ALA A 123 20.40 -7.06 -0.25
CA ALA A 123 20.24 -8.17 0.68
C ALA A 123 21.28 -8.20 1.81
N ASN A 124 22.40 -7.48 1.65
CA ASN A 124 23.45 -7.36 2.66
C ASN A 124 23.19 -6.22 3.65
N GLU A 125 22.15 -5.42 3.44
CA GLU A 125 21.74 -4.34 4.32
C GLU A 125 20.49 -4.72 5.11
N ASP A 126 20.30 -4.05 6.24
CA ASP A 126 19.11 -4.22 7.06
C ASP A 126 17.84 -3.69 6.36
N PHE A 127 16.67 -4.11 6.84
CA PHE A 127 15.37 -3.67 6.30
C PHE A 127 15.09 -2.17 6.50
N THR A 128 15.96 -1.47 7.24
CA THR A 128 15.90 -0.02 7.47
C THR A 128 16.46 0.83 6.31
N GLN A 129 16.83 0.20 5.18
CA GLN A 129 17.39 0.87 4.00
C GLN A 129 16.41 1.77 3.22
N GLN A 130 15.10 1.77 3.56
CA GLN A 130 14.07 2.57 2.90
C GLN A 130 14.12 2.42 1.36
N PHE A 131 13.89 3.49 0.61
CA PHE A 131 13.95 3.47 -0.85
C PHE A 131 15.38 3.56 -1.42
N ASN A 132 16.44 3.62 -0.60
CA ASN A 132 17.79 3.96 -1.07
C ASN A 132 18.30 3.05 -2.20
N ALA A 133 18.00 1.75 -2.13
CA ALA A 133 18.46 0.77 -3.11
C ALA A 133 17.71 0.80 -4.44
N VAL A 134 16.61 1.55 -4.51
CA VAL A 134 15.75 1.65 -5.69
C VAL A 134 15.67 3.06 -6.23
N ILE A 135 16.50 4.00 -5.76
CA ILE A 135 16.58 5.35 -6.34
C ILE A 135 17.38 5.32 -7.65
N ASN A 136 16.75 5.72 -8.77
CA ASN A 136 17.37 5.78 -10.09
C ASN A 136 18.33 6.96 -10.26
N ASP A 137 17.92 8.16 -9.83
CA ASP A 137 18.73 9.39 -9.90
C ASP A 137 19.03 9.90 -8.49
N ARG A 138 20.22 9.54 -8.01
CA ARG A 138 20.62 9.81 -6.63
C ARG A 138 21.01 11.27 -6.40
N GLU A 139 21.54 11.96 -7.40
CA GLU A 139 21.84 13.38 -7.32
C GLU A 139 20.55 14.18 -7.20
N PHE A 140 19.59 13.93 -8.10
CA PHE A 140 18.29 14.56 -8.05
C PHE A 140 17.54 14.25 -6.75
N TYR A 141 17.57 13.00 -6.30
CA TYR A 141 16.94 12.60 -5.04
C TYR A 141 17.54 13.35 -3.86
N ASN A 142 18.87 13.41 -3.74
CA ASN A 142 19.53 14.10 -2.63
C ASN A 142 19.24 15.61 -2.64
N ASP A 143 19.23 16.23 -3.81
CA ASP A 143 18.90 17.65 -3.98
C ASP A 143 17.44 17.95 -3.63
N SER A 144 16.54 17.00 -3.93
CA SER A 144 15.10 17.15 -3.77
C SER A 144 14.57 16.69 -2.41
N ALA A 145 15.22 15.71 -1.77
CA ALA A 145 14.71 15.05 -0.55
C ALA A 145 14.43 16.06 0.57
N LYS A 146 15.25 17.12 0.68
CA LYS A 146 15.07 18.20 1.65
C LYS A 146 13.75 18.97 1.52
N TYR A 147 13.05 18.88 0.39
CA TYR A 147 11.74 19.53 0.21
C TYR A 147 10.58 18.64 0.69
N PHE A 148 10.79 17.32 0.77
CA PHE A 148 9.70 16.35 0.99
C PHE A 148 9.85 15.57 2.30
N PHE A 149 11.07 15.21 2.67
CA PHE A 149 11.36 14.51 3.93
C PHE A 149 11.78 15.49 5.03
N PRO A 150 11.45 15.22 6.29
CA PRO A 150 12.06 15.89 7.44
C PRO A 150 13.59 15.82 7.35
N THR A 151 14.27 16.91 7.73
CA THR A 151 15.73 16.98 7.64
C THR A 151 16.33 16.40 8.91
N ILE A 152 16.79 15.14 8.85
CA ILE A 152 17.32 14.29 9.95
C ILE A 152 18.27 14.98 10.96
N LYS A 153 18.84 16.15 10.66
CA LYS A 153 19.94 16.75 11.41
C LYS A 153 19.60 17.86 12.42
N VAL A 154 18.39 18.41 12.52
CA VAL A 154 18.17 19.58 13.41
C VAL A 154 16.78 19.65 14.04
N ASP A 155 16.73 19.38 15.36
CA ASP A 155 15.79 19.89 16.35
C ASP A 155 14.33 19.35 16.38
N ILE A 156 13.68 19.55 17.54
CA ILE A 156 12.39 19.01 17.99
C ILE A 156 11.20 19.42 17.08
N TYR A 157 11.45 20.29 16.09
CA TYR A 157 10.49 20.80 15.10
C TYR A 157 10.55 20.11 13.74
N ASP A 158 11.31 19.02 13.59
CA ASP A 158 11.36 18.21 12.36
C ASP A 158 10.10 17.32 12.21
N GLU A 159 8.93 17.93 12.44
CA GLU A 159 7.61 17.36 12.15
C GLU A 159 7.43 17.20 10.63
N LYS A 160 6.49 16.32 10.24
CA LYS A 160 6.12 16.11 8.83
C LYS A 160 6.01 17.44 8.10
N LYS A 161 6.79 17.63 7.04
CA LYS A 161 6.73 18.86 6.24
C LYS A 161 5.33 19.05 5.68
N ILE A 162 4.88 20.31 5.57
CA ILE A 162 3.64 20.66 4.89
C ILE A 162 3.76 20.16 3.45
N LEU A 163 2.83 19.28 3.04
CA LEU A 163 2.84 18.63 1.73
C LEU A 163 4.07 17.74 1.47
N GLY A 164 4.75 17.36 2.55
CA GLY A 164 5.83 16.39 2.57
C GLY A 164 5.34 14.99 2.95
N LEU A 165 6.32 14.10 3.04
CA LEU A 165 6.14 12.69 3.32
C LEU A 165 7.14 12.25 4.39
N ALA A 166 6.72 11.35 5.27
CA ALA A 166 7.58 10.79 6.30
C ALA A 166 7.54 9.28 6.25
N ILE A 167 8.69 8.64 6.51
CA ILE A 167 8.74 7.20 6.73
C ILE A 167 8.06 6.92 8.07
N GLU A 168 6.89 6.28 8.02
CA GLU A 168 6.14 5.92 9.23
C GLU A 168 6.62 4.58 9.77
N ARG A 169 6.86 3.62 8.87
CA ARG A 169 7.12 2.22 9.24
C ARG A 169 8.07 1.56 8.26
N GLN A 170 8.88 0.66 8.79
CA GLN A 170 9.67 -0.29 8.03
C GLN A 170 9.50 -1.67 8.66
N GLY A 171 9.62 -2.72 7.85
CA GLY A 171 9.44 -4.09 8.33
C GLY A 171 9.94 -5.13 7.36
N ILE A 172 9.98 -6.36 7.82
CA ILE A 172 10.45 -7.53 7.06
C ILE A 172 9.31 -8.23 6.33
N SER A 173 8.07 -8.09 6.81
CA SER A 173 6.92 -8.68 6.14
C SER A 173 5.67 -7.85 6.43
N MET A 174 4.71 -7.91 5.51
CA MET A 174 3.42 -7.26 5.66
C MET A 174 2.31 -8.12 5.08
N THR A 175 1.26 -8.29 5.88
CA THR A 175 0.02 -8.95 5.49
C THR A 175 -1.12 -7.93 5.49
N ALA A 176 -1.72 -7.65 4.34
CA ALA A 176 -2.80 -6.67 4.18
C ALA A 176 -4.10 -7.35 3.76
N LEU A 177 -5.12 -7.31 4.61
CA LEU A 177 -6.45 -7.87 4.31
C LEU A 177 -7.30 -6.88 3.51
N ALA A 178 -7.24 -5.62 3.91
CA ALA A 178 -7.96 -4.50 3.32
C ALA A 178 -7.21 -3.19 3.66
N PRO A 179 -7.55 -2.07 3.02
CA PRO A 179 -6.91 -0.79 3.33
C PRO A 179 -7.06 -0.45 4.81
N LYS A 180 -5.97 0.03 5.44
CA LYS A 180 -5.88 0.27 6.91
C LYS A 180 -6.17 -0.96 7.80
N ASN A 181 -6.22 -2.16 7.24
CA ASN A 181 -6.41 -3.44 7.93
C ASN A 181 -5.29 -4.40 7.57
N TYR A 182 -4.18 -4.29 8.28
CA TYR A 182 -2.95 -5.01 7.98
C TYR A 182 -2.16 -5.34 9.25
N MET A 183 -1.18 -6.21 9.07
CA MET A 183 -0.14 -6.52 10.04
C MET A 183 1.22 -6.32 9.37
N ILE A 184 2.14 -5.66 10.08
CA ILE A 184 3.54 -5.55 9.66
C ILE A 184 4.45 -6.15 10.73
N GLU A 185 5.41 -6.97 10.32
CA GLU A 185 6.47 -7.47 11.20
C GLU A 185 7.64 -6.51 11.16
N THR A 186 7.92 -5.87 12.30
CA THR A 186 8.87 -4.76 12.38
C THR A 186 10.29 -5.18 12.78
N ASN A 187 10.51 -6.48 13.01
CA ASN A 187 11.83 -7.05 13.26
C ASN A 187 11.83 -8.57 13.05
N TYR A 188 13.00 -9.17 13.08
CA TYR A 188 13.21 -10.62 12.99
C TYR A 188 12.75 -11.40 14.24
N ASN A 189 12.47 -10.71 15.35
CA ASN A 189 12.06 -11.35 16.61
C ASN A 189 10.54 -11.56 16.71
N GLY A 190 9.80 -11.37 15.61
CA GLY A 190 8.37 -11.62 15.55
C GLY A 190 7.49 -10.52 16.16
N ASN A 191 8.06 -9.35 16.50
CA ASN A 191 7.24 -8.21 16.91
C ASN A 191 6.42 -7.74 15.71
N SER A 192 5.10 -7.88 15.84
CA SER A 192 4.14 -7.44 14.83
C SER A 192 3.36 -6.25 15.34
N LYS A 193 3.07 -5.32 14.43
CA LYS A 193 2.15 -4.22 14.65
C LYS A 193 0.91 -4.48 13.82
N ILE A 194 -0.23 -4.61 14.49
CA ILE A 194 -1.54 -4.84 13.89
C ILE A 194 -2.29 -3.51 13.80
N LYS A 195 -2.65 -3.10 12.58
CA LYS A 195 -3.49 -1.94 12.31
C LYS A 195 -4.83 -2.44 11.80
N LEU A 196 -5.89 -2.12 12.53
CA LEU A 196 -7.26 -2.48 12.13
C LEU A 196 -8.14 -1.24 12.21
N LYS A 197 -8.80 -0.90 11.11
CA LYS A 197 -9.73 0.21 11.04
C LYS A 197 -11.14 -0.29 11.34
N GLY A 198 -11.80 0.39 12.27
CA GLY A 198 -13.18 0.07 12.64
C GLY A 198 -13.31 -1.08 13.64
N VAL A 199 -12.21 -1.65 14.14
CA VAL A 199 -12.22 -2.62 15.25
C VAL A 199 -11.64 -1.95 16.49
N ASN A 200 -12.35 -2.02 17.62
CA ASN A 200 -11.79 -1.61 18.89
C ASN A 200 -10.86 -2.71 19.42
N GLN A 201 -9.55 -2.50 19.31
CA GLN A 201 -8.52 -3.49 19.70
C GLN A 201 -8.40 -3.69 21.21
N LYS A 202 -8.87 -2.74 22.04
CA LYS A 202 -8.89 -2.91 23.50
C LYS A 202 -9.90 -3.98 23.92
N THR A 203 -11.04 -3.99 23.24
CA THR A 203 -12.14 -4.94 23.49
C THR A 203 -11.95 -6.23 22.71
N ASN A 204 -11.52 -6.14 21.46
CA ASN A 204 -11.35 -7.27 20.55
C ASN A 204 -9.85 -7.50 20.33
N LYS A 205 -9.26 -8.41 21.11
CA LYS A 205 -7.85 -8.76 20.97
C LYS A 205 -7.68 -9.67 19.75
N ILE A 206 -7.33 -9.07 18.62
CA ILE A 206 -7.01 -9.80 17.38
C ILE A 206 -5.54 -10.22 17.40
N THR A 207 -5.29 -11.50 17.15
CA THR A 207 -3.95 -12.07 17.09
C THR A 207 -3.42 -12.12 15.65
N LYS A 208 -2.09 -12.26 15.52
CA LYS A 208 -1.43 -12.52 14.24
C LYS A 208 -2.01 -13.74 13.52
N THR A 209 -2.22 -14.84 14.24
CA THR A 209 -2.77 -16.08 13.70
C THR A 209 -4.15 -15.85 13.08
N GLN A 210 -5.03 -15.10 13.75
CA GLN A 210 -6.36 -14.81 13.20
C GLN A 210 -6.30 -14.05 11.87
N ILE A 211 -5.33 -13.15 11.68
CA ILE A 211 -5.12 -12.44 10.41
C ILE A 211 -4.62 -13.40 9.32
N ILE A 212 -3.69 -14.29 9.66
CA ILE A 212 -3.14 -15.28 8.72
C ILE A 212 -4.22 -16.28 8.30
N ASP A 213 -5.01 -16.80 9.25
CA ASP A 213 -6.10 -17.73 8.99
C ASP A 213 -7.19 -17.11 8.11
N CYS A 214 -7.41 -15.79 8.19
CA CYS A 214 -8.33 -15.11 7.27
C CYS A 214 -7.91 -15.29 5.80
N ILE A 215 -6.62 -15.25 5.51
CA ILE A 215 -6.08 -15.43 4.15
C ILE A 215 -6.02 -16.90 3.78
N ASN A 216 -5.45 -17.74 4.64
CA ASN A 216 -5.14 -19.12 4.30
C ASN A 216 -6.37 -20.03 4.34
N GLU A 217 -7.29 -19.78 5.27
CA GLU A 217 -8.44 -20.66 5.52
C GLU A 217 -9.78 -19.96 5.24
N GLY A 218 -9.77 -18.67 4.88
CA GLY A 218 -11.00 -17.90 4.70
C GLY A 218 -11.78 -17.67 6.00
N LYS A 219 -11.15 -17.86 7.16
CA LYS A 219 -11.82 -17.66 8.45
C LYS A 219 -12.32 -16.22 8.59
N ILE A 220 -13.47 -16.05 9.24
CA ILE A 220 -14.04 -14.74 9.58
C ILE A 220 -13.96 -14.60 11.09
N THR A 221 -13.32 -13.54 11.57
CA THR A 221 -13.30 -13.22 13.00
C THR A 221 -14.31 -12.13 13.27
N LYS A 222 -15.29 -12.43 14.11
CA LYS A 222 -16.29 -11.46 14.56
C LYS A 222 -15.73 -10.57 15.68
N CYS A 223 -16.24 -9.36 15.75
CA CYS A 223 -15.89 -8.37 16.76
C CYS A 223 -17.15 -7.68 17.27
N THR A 224 -17.12 -7.34 18.54
CA THR A 224 -18.17 -6.55 19.19
C THR A 224 -17.71 -5.12 19.30
N ASN A 225 -18.45 -4.20 18.69
CA ASN A 225 -18.22 -2.78 18.83
C ASN A 225 -19.31 -2.16 19.70
N MET A 226 -18.87 -1.37 20.68
CA MET A 226 -19.75 -0.50 21.43
C MET A 226 -19.85 0.85 20.73
N ARG A 227 -21.08 1.29 20.46
CA ARG A 227 -21.37 2.61 19.87
C ARG A 227 -22.37 3.35 20.76
N LEU A 228 -22.21 4.66 20.88
CA LEU A 228 -23.26 5.53 21.40
C LEU A 228 -24.21 5.90 20.26
N GLY A 229 -25.50 5.69 20.48
CA GLY A 229 -26.58 6.07 19.57
C GLY A 229 -27.57 6.97 20.29
N GLN A 230 -28.11 7.95 19.59
CA GLN A 230 -29.18 8.80 20.11
C GLN A 230 -30.46 8.55 19.31
N LYS A 231 -31.57 8.32 20.01
CA LYS A 231 -32.91 8.21 19.42
C LYS A 231 -33.91 8.88 20.35
N ASN A 232 -34.81 9.71 19.81
CA ASN A 232 -35.82 10.45 20.57
C ASN A 232 -35.20 11.23 21.75
N HIS A 233 -34.10 11.93 21.50
CA HIS A 233 -33.31 12.66 22.48
C HIS A 233 -32.68 11.83 23.62
N GLN A 234 -32.87 10.51 23.65
CA GLN A 234 -32.19 9.63 24.60
C GLN A 234 -30.92 9.05 23.99
N MET A 235 -29.82 9.11 24.75
CA MET A 235 -28.55 8.48 24.40
C MET A 235 -28.49 7.09 25.00
N SER A 236 -28.11 6.10 24.20
CA SER A 236 -27.97 4.71 24.62
C SER A 236 -26.65 4.14 24.12
N GLN A 237 -26.09 3.22 24.87
CA GLN A 237 -24.95 2.43 24.44
C GLN A 237 -25.46 1.16 23.74
N LEU A 238 -25.06 0.97 22.49
CA LEU A 238 -25.43 -0.18 21.66
C LEU A 238 -24.22 -1.09 21.48
N SER A 239 -24.43 -2.37 21.71
CA SER A 239 -23.48 -3.43 21.37
C SER A 239 -23.86 -4.02 20.02
N ILE A 240 -22.94 -3.99 19.06
CA ILE A 240 -23.16 -4.51 17.71
C ILE A 240 -22.06 -5.51 17.40
N GLU A 241 -22.46 -6.75 17.12
CA GLU A 241 -21.58 -7.76 16.54
C GLU A 241 -21.45 -7.52 15.03
N LYS A 242 -20.22 -7.56 14.53
CA LYS A 242 -19.92 -7.46 13.10
C LYS A 242 -18.71 -8.31 12.73
N ASN A 243 -18.50 -8.51 11.45
CA ASN A 243 -17.24 -9.06 10.95
C ASN A 243 -16.12 -8.06 11.24
N GLY A 244 -15.17 -8.43 12.08
CA GLY A 244 -14.04 -7.60 12.45
C GLY A 244 -12.93 -7.67 11.40
N ILE A 245 -12.50 -8.88 11.09
CA ILE A 245 -11.55 -9.18 10.01
C ILE A 245 -12.07 -10.34 9.16
N THR A 246 -11.78 -10.26 7.87
CA THR A 246 -12.16 -11.26 6.86
C THR A 246 -11.09 -11.31 5.77
N GLY A 247 -10.91 -12.48 5.16
CA GLY A 247 -10.11 -12.64 3.94
C GLY A 247 -10.86 -12.24 2.67
N ILE A 248 -12.12 -11.86 2.75
CA ILE A 248 -12.90 -11.44 1.58
C ILE A 248 -12.53 -10.00 1.23
N HIS A 249 -12.10 -9.79 -0.01
CA HIS A 249 -11.81 -8.47 -0.54
C HIS A 249 -12.80 -8.14 -1.66
N THR A 250 -13.65 -7.13 -1.45
CA THR A 250 -14.77 -6.79 -2.34
C THR A 250 -14.45 -5.68 -3.33
N LYS A 251 -13.24 -5.12 -3.29
CA LYS A 251 -12.80 -4.02 -4.15
C LYS A 251 -11.89 -4.45 -5.30
N ALA A 252 -11.52 -5.73 -5.35
CA ALA A 252 -10.63 -6.28 -6.35
C ALA A 252 -10.92 -7.78 -6.56
N ILE A 253 -10.51 -8.32 -7.70
CA ILE A 253 -10.41 -9.76 -7.92
C ILE A 253 -9.19 -10.26 -7.17
N VAL A 254 -9.35 -11.24 -6.29
CA VAL A 254 -8.21 -11.86 -5.60
C VAL A 254 -7.83 -13.17 -6.26
N LEU A 255 -6.59 -13.26 -6.72
CA LEU A 255 -5.98 -14.46 -7.27
C LEU A 255 -5.50 -15.40 -6.15
N SER A 256 -5.26 -16.67 -6.49
CA SER A 256 -4.84 -17.69 -5.50
C SER A 256 -3.46 -17.40 -4.90
N ASP A 257 -2.58 -16.70 -5.64
CA ASP A 257 -1.28 -16.20 -5.19
C ASP A 257 -1.38 -14.96 -4.28
N GLN A 258 -2.60 -14.58 -3.88
CA GLN A 258 -2.90 -13.44 -3.02
C GLN A 258 -2.67 -12.06 -3.65
N SER A 259 -2.51 -12.00 -4.97
CA SER A 259 -2.52 -10.74 -5.71
C SER A 259 -3.95 -10.25 -5.92
N CYS A 260 -4.15 -8.94 -5.78
CA CYS A 260 -5.43 -8.27 -5.93
C CYS A 260 -5.42 -7.43 -7.21
N CYS A 261 -6.32 -7.75 -8.13
CA CYS A 261 -6.43 -7.11 -9.44
C CYS A 261 -7.66 -6.19 -9.50
N PRO A 262 -7.52 -4.98 -10.04
CA PRO A 262 -8.63 -4.05 -10.22
C PRO A 262 -9.68 -4.63 -11.17
N TYR A 263 -10.94 -4.27 -10.96
CA TYR A 263 -12.01 -4.60 -11.91
C TYR A 263 -11.80 -3.82 -13.21
N ILE A 264 -11.71 -4.49 -14.34
CA ILE A 264 -11.62 -3.83 -15.65
C ILE A 264 -12.93 -4.06 -16.38
N LEU A 265 -13.51 -2.98 -16.90
CA LEU A 265 -14.79 -3.04 -17.61
C LEU A 265 -14.70 -4.01 -18.80
N GLY A 266 -15.65 -4.94 -18.86
CA GLY A 266 -15.70 -5.96 -19.91
C GLY A 266 -14.86 -7.20 -19.65
N LEU A 267 -14.16 -7.28 -18.50
CA LEU A 267 -13.49 -8.50 -18.07
C LEU A 267 -14.30 -9.22 -16.98
N THR A 268 -14.08 -10.53 -16.89
CA THR A 268 -14.60 -11.42 -15.86
C THR A 268 -13.44 -12.06 -15.09
N ALA A 269 -13.73 -12.74 -13.97
CA ALA A 269 -12.68 -13.39 -13.17
C ALA A 269 -11.83 -14.41 -13.96
N LYS A 270 -12.33 -14.95 -15.08
CA LYS A 270 -11.59 -15.92 -15.94
C LYS A 270 -10.48 -15.27 -16.77
N ASP A 271 -10.53 -13.95 -16.91
CA ASP A 271 -9.58 -13.17 -17.72
C ASP A 271 -8.36 -12.72 -16.91
N TYR A 272 -8.32 -13.06 -15.62
CA TYR A 272 -7.25 -12.74 -14.69
C TYR A 272 -6.46 -14.00 -14.34
N SER A 273 -5.13 -13.89 -14.40
CA SER A 273 -4.20 -14.96 -14.04
C SER A 273 -2.96 -14.40 -13.34
N PHE A 274 -2.15 -15.30 -12.77
CA PHE A 274 -0.79 -15.00 -12.36
C PHE A 274 0.16 -16.00 -13.02
N GLN A 275 1.41 -15.58 -13.17
CA GLN A 275 2.48 -16.40 -13.69
C GLN A 275 3.65 -16.34 -12.71
N ASP A 276 4.03 -17.49 -12.18
CA ASP A 276 5.23 -17.65 -11.37
C ASP A 276 6.49 -17.59 -12.25
N ASN A 277 7.61 -17.26 -11.61
CA ASN A 277 8.93 -17.24 -12.24
C ASN A 277 9.49 -18.65 -12.43
#